data_AF-A0A3N5TQ45-F1
#
_entry.id   AF-A0A3N5TQ45-F1
#
_cell.length_a   1.000
_cell.length_b   1.000
_cell.length_c   1.000
_cell.angle_alpha   90.00
_cell.angle_beta   90.00
_cell.angle_gamma   90.00
#
_symmetry.space_group_name_H-M   'P 1'
#
loop_
_entity.id
_entity.type
_entity.pdbx_description
1 polymer ?
#
loop_
_entity_poly.entity_id
_entity_poly.type
_entity_poly.pdbx_seq_one_letter_code
_entity_poly.pdbx_strand_id
1 'polypeptide(L)' 'MTTVTVQLEDSKATLLREKAEKHGLSLDQFVKASIEDLLAQPEPDFEAAMRKVLARNEELYKRLA' A
#
# COMPACT_ATOMS: atom_id res chain seq x y z
N MET A 1 16.63 11.15 -10.36
CA MET A 1 16.36 9.70 -10.16
C MET A 1 17.49 9.13 -9.33
N THR A 2 17.17 8.28 -8.36
CA THR A 2 18.15 7.65 -7.49
C THR A 2 17.97 6.14 -7.61
N THR A 3 19.07 5.41 -7.77
CA THR A 3 19.04 3.94 -7.86
C THR A 3 19.35 3.34 -6.50
N VAL A 4 18.51 2.41 -6.06
CA VAL A 4 18.72 1.62 -4.84
C VAL A 4 18.85 0.16 -5.25
N THR A 5 19.94 -0.49 -4.83
CA THR A 5 20.17 -1.92 -5.06
C THR A 5 19.92 -2.68 -3.77
N VAL A 6 19.06 -3.70 -3.82
CA VAL A 6 18.72 -4.54 -2.67
C VAL A 6 19.04 -5.98 -3.00
N GLN A 7 19.73 -6.67 -2.10
CA GLN A 7 19.93 -8.11 -2.21
C GLN A 7 18.75 -8.85 -1.57
N LEU A 8 18.25 -9.83 -2.28
CA LEU A 8 17.12 -10.68 -1.88
C LEU A 8 17.54 -12.13 -2.03
N GLU A 9 17.00 -13.00 -1.19
CA GLU A 9 17.08 -14.44 -1.45
C GLU A 9 16.40 -14.76 -2.78
N ASP A 10 16.97 -15.71 -3.53
CA ASP A 10 16.45 -16.12 -4.85
C ASP A 10 14.99 -16.56 -4.80
N SER A 11 14.58 -17.20 -3.69
CA SER A 11 13.20 -17.60 -3.41
C SER A 11 12.25 -16.40 -3.42
N LYS A 12 12.63 -15.30 -2.74
CA LYS A 12 11.85 -14.06 -2.65
C LYS A 12 11.87 -13.29 -3.96
N ALA A 13 12.99 -13.26 -4.66
CA ALA A 13 13.09 -12.66 -5.99
C ALA A 13 12.18 -13.37 -7.00
N THR A 14 12.07 -14.69 -6.92
CA THR A 14 11.17 -15.49 -7.75
C THR A 14 9.70 -15.15 -7.44
N LEU A 15 9.32 -15.13 -6.16
CA LEU A 15 7.96 -14.78 -5.73
C LEU A 15 7.56 -13.37 -6.20
N LEU A 16 8.49 -12.42 -6.16
CA LEU A 16 8.28 -11.05 -6.65
C LEU A 16 8.01 -11.00 -8.16
N ARG A 17 8.76 -11.79 -8.96
CA ARG A 17 8.52 -11.89 -10.41
C ARG A 17 7.15 -12.48 -10.71
N GLU A 18 6.78 -13.58 -10.05
CA GLU A 18 5.45 -14.18 -10.23
C GLU A 18 4.33 -13.20 -9.88
N LYS A 19 4.52 -12.39 -8.83
CA LYS A 19 3.54 -11.37 -8.45
C LYS A 19 3.46 -10.25 -9.49
N ALA A 20 4.59 -9.79 -10.02
CA ALA A 20 4.64 -8.80 -11.09
C ALA A 20 3.91 -9.30 -12.35
N GLU A 21 4.16 -10.55 -12.75
CA GLU A 21 3.51 -11.20 -13.90
C GLU A 21 2.00 -11.30 -13.72
N LYS A 22 1.51 -11.65 -12.52
CA LYS A 22 0.07 -11.66 -12.20
C LYS A 22 -0.60 -10.31 -12.41
N HIS A 23 0.15 -9.22 -12.25
CA HIS A 23 -0.33 -7.86 -12.49
C HIS A 23 -0.02 -7.35 -13.90
N GLY A 24 0.60 -8.16 -14.77
CA GLY A 24 0.99 -7.76 -16.13
C GLY A 24 2.09 -6.69 -16.16
N LEU A 25 2.87 -6.58 -15.09
CA LEU A 25 3.91 -5.57 -14.91
C LEU A 25 5.31 -6.19 -14.99
N SER A 26 6.30 -5.40 -15.39
CA SER A 26 7.70 -5.80 -15.16
C SER A 26 8.02 -5.80 -13.67
N LEU A 27 9.07 -6.53 -13.27
CA LEU A 27 9.53 -6.54 -11.89
C LEU A 27 9.85 -5.12 -11.39
N ASP A 28 10.51 -4.29 -12.20
CA ASP A 28 10.89 -2.92 -11.84
C ASP A 28 9.66 -2.04 -11.64
N GLN A 29 8.66 -2.15 -12.53
CA GLN A 29 7.39 -1.43 -12.43
C GLN A 29 6.61 -1.85 -11.18
N PHE A 30 6.55 -3.15 -10.92
CA PHE A 30 5.85 -3.70 -9.76
C PHE A 30 6.49 -3.25 -8.45
N VAL A 31 7.83 -3.32 -8.34
CA VAL A 31 8.57 -2.89 -7.16
C VAL A 31 8.43 -1.39 -6.95
N LYS A 32 8.55 -0.59 -8.02
CA LYS A 32 8.36 0.86 -7.95
C LYS A 32 6.97 1.21 -7.43
N ALA A 33 5.92 0.66 -8.03
CA ALA A 33 4.54 0.92 -7.61
C ALA A 33 4.29 0.47 -6.16
N SER A 34 4.87 -0.65 -5.74
CA SER A 34 4.76 -1.15 -4.37
C SER A 34 5.43 -0.21 -3.35
N ILE A 35 6.58 0.37 -3.70
CA ILE A 35 7.29 1.34 -2.84
C ILE A 35 6.52 2.67 -2.81
N GLU A 36 6.03 3.13 -3.96
CA GLU A 36 5.22 4.36 -4.03
C GLU A 36 3.93 4.23 -3.22
N ASP A 37 3.24 3.08 -3.30
CA ASP A 37 2.05 2.80 -2.50
C ASP A 37 2.40 2.77 -1.00
N LEU A 38 3.49 2.09 -0.61
CA LEU A 38 3.97 2.06 0.77
C LEU A 38 4.29 3.46 1.31
N LEU A 39 4.90 4.33 0.50
CA LEU A 39 5.22 5.70 0.89
C LEU A 39 4.00 6.63 0.87
N ALA A 40 2.96 6.29 0.09
CA ALA A 40 1.71 7.02 0.03
C ALA A 40 0.73 6.63 1.15
N GLN A 41 1.00 5.54 1.88
CA GLN A 41 0.16 5.15 3.01
C GLN A 41 0.12 6.27 4.05
N PRO A 42 -1.08 6.67 4.50
CA PRO A 42 -1.20 7.68 5.53
C PRO A 42 -0.50 7.22 6.80
N GLU A 43 0.14 8.16 7.51
CA GLU A 43 0.72 7.87 8.81
C GLU A 43 -0.33 7.25 9.75
N PRO A 44 0.05 6.38 10.69
CA PRO A 44 -0.90 5.70 11.59
C PRO A 44 -1.88 6.65 12.30
N ASP A 45 -1.43 7.88 12.57
CA ASP A 45 -2.23 8.95 13.16
C ASP A 45 -3.37 9.42 12.25
N PHE A 46 -3.17 9.39 10.94
CA PHE A 46 -4.21 9.68 9.95
C PHE A 46 -5.25 8.57 9.90
N GLU A 47 -4.84 7.30 9.96
CA GLU A 47 -5.79 6.18 10.00
C GLU A 47 -6.66 6.24 11.28
N ALA A 48 -6.06 6.57 12.41
CA ALA A 48 -6.78 6.79 13.67
C ALA A 48 -7.78 7.95 13.57
N ALA A 49 -7.39 9.07 12.97
CA ALA A 49 -8.27 10.21 12.74
C ALA A 49 -9.43 9.87 11.79
N MET A 50 -9.15 9.15 10.70
CA MET A 50 -10.15 8.70 9.73
C MET A 50 -11.20 7.79 10.40
N ARG A 51 -10.77 6.81 11.20
CA ARG A 51 -11.69 5.93 11.95
C ARG A 51 -12.59 6.73 12.89
N LYS A 52 -12.05 7.75 13.56
CA LYS A 52 -12.82 8.63 14.45
C LYS A 52 -13.87 9.45 13.70
N VAL A 53 -13.56 9.96 12.51
CA VAL A 53 -14.50 10.71 11.66
C VAL A 53 -15.61 9.79 11.15
N LEU A 54 -15.27 8.60 10.66
CA LEU A 54 -16.24 7.63 10.17
C LEU A 54 -17.22 7.19 11.26
N ALA A 55 -16.71 6.90 12.47
CA ALA A 55 -17.55 6.55 13.62
C ALA A 55 -18.51 7.68 14.03
N ARG A 56 -18.03 8.94 14.02
CA ARG A 56 -18.87 10.12 14.29
C ARG A 56 -19.98 10.30 13.26
N ASN A 57 -19.67 10.06 11.98
CA ASN A 57 -20.64 10.18 10.91
C ASN A 57 -21.71 9.09 11.00
N GLU A 58 -21.32 7.84 11.30
CA GLU A 58 -22.27 6.75 11.52
C GLU A 58 -23.24 7.07 12.68
N GLU A 59 -22.72 7.60 13.79
CA GLU A 59 -23.53 8.04 14.93
C GLU A 59 -24.51 9.17 14.56
N LEU A 60 -24.06 10.14 13.75
CA LEU A 60 -24.91 11.20 13.21
C LEU A 60 -26.03 10.65 12.33
N TYR A 61 -25.71 9.77 11.37
CA TYR A 61 -26.71 9.17 10.51
C TYR A 61 -27.74 8.33 11.28
N LYS A 62 -27.31 7.58 12.31
CA LYS A 62 -28.22 6.84 13.20
C LYS A 62 -29.18 7.73 13.99
N ARG A 63 -28.83 8.99 14.25
CA ARG A 63 -29.66 9.95 14.98
C ARG A 63 -30.61 10.74 14.08
N LEU A 64 -30.38 10.71 12.77
CA LEU A 64 -31.16 11.40 11.74
C LEU A 64 -32.21 10.50 11.07
N ALA A 65 -32.19 9.19 11.37
CA ALA A 65 -33.19 8.20 10.95
C ALA A 65 -34.12 7.85 12.12
#